data_AF-A0A452YDB8-F1
#
_entry.id   AF-A0A452YDB8-F1
#
_cell.length_a   1.000
_cell.length_b   1.000
_cell.length_c   1.000
_cell.angle_alpha   90.00
_cell.angle_beta   90.00
_cell.angle_gamma   90.00
#
_symmetry.space_group_name_H-M   'P 1'
#
loop_
_entity.id
_entity.type
_entity.pdbx_description
1 polymer ?
#
loop_
_entity_poly.entity_id
_entity_poly.type
_entity_poly.pdbx_seq_one_letter_code
_entity_poly.pdbx_strand_id
1 'polypeptide(L)'
;MVFLLFSAATSFAKTPLQPILPLLEAMPSDLHVTVPYLLSFVMADPLKMAMVSIENNLSPPETLQKLSESLTSLLPLLSQLADIIPRDALLWKLKLLKSGAAYANSRLHAVQAEVLFLASGKDNLLPSGEEADRLFKGLKNCRVRYFKENGHTLLLEDGVNLLSVIKGANMYRRGRQRDFVTDYLPPTLSEFKKTFDEDHKLFHLALSPVMMSTLTNGKIVRGLAGVPDQGPVLFVGYHALMGIELSPLYEEFLREKNTIVRGMAHPMLFGSKYETSRQESSRLDTVSMYGGLPVTPINMYRLFERNQYVLLYPGGAREALHRKVCLMSPYLY
;
A
#
# COMPACT_ATOMS: atom_id res chain seq x y z
N MET A 1 4.82 -9.54 17.05
CA MET A 1 4.34 -10.33 15.91
C MET A 1 3.33 -9.48 15.13
N VAL A 2 3.46 -9.42 13.82
CA VAL A 2 2.51 -8.76 12.90
C VAL A 2 2.00 -9.83 11.95
N PHE A 3 0.69 -9.87 11.72
CA PHE A 3 0.11 -10.71 10.68
C PHE A 3 -0.17 -9.90 9.42
N LEU A 4 0.34 -10.39 8.30
CA LEU A 4 -0.02 -9.90 6.98
C LEU A 4 -1.03 -10.89 6.40
N LEU A 5 -2.25 -10.43 6.20
CA LEU A 5 -3.34 -11.21 5.65
C LEU A 5 -3.64 -10.70 4.24
N PHE A 6 -3.88 -11.63 3.32
CA PHE A 6 -4.26 -11.36 1.94
C PHE A 6 -5.41 -12.29 1.61
N SER A 7 -6.47 -11.78 1.00
CA SER A 7 -7.61 -12.58 0.51
C SER A 7 -8.02 -13.65 1.54
N ALA A 8 -8.30 -13.22 2.78
CA ALA A 8 -8.45 -14.12 3.92
C ALA A 8 -9.68 -15.03 3.73
N ALA A 9 -9.44 -16.33 3.63
CA ALA A 9 -10.50 -17.32 3.40
C ALA A 9 -11.41 -17.58 4.61
N THR A 10 -11.30 -16.79 5.69
CA THR A 10 -12.24 -16.88 6.82
C THR A 10 -13.68 -16.52 6.41
N SER A 11 -13.88 -15.84 5.28
CA SER A 11 -15.18 -15.63 4.65
C SER A 11 -15.57 -16.72 3.63
N PHE A 12 -14.85 -17.84 3.54
CA PHE A 12 -15.07 -18.86 2.49
C PHE A 12 -16.51 -19.38 2.42
N ALA A 13 -17.22 -19.47 3.54
CA ALA A 13 -18.64 -19.86 3.56
C ALA A 13 -19.56 -18.91 2.76
N LYS A 14 -19.08 -17.71 2.42
CA LYS A 14 -19.77 -16.68 1.64
C LYS A 14 -19.16 -16.48 0.24
N THR A 15 -18.29 -17.38 -0.22
CA THR A 15 -17.73 -17.27 -1.58
C THR A 15 -18.86 -17.27 -2.63
N PRO A 16 -18.75 -16.44 -3.68
CA PRO A 16 -19.64 -16.52 -4.84
C PRO A 16 -19.69 -17.92 -5.47
N LEU A 17 -18.64 -18.73 -5.25
CA LEU A 17 -18.56 -20.08 -5.78
C LEU A 17 -19.40 -21.12 -5.03
N GLN A 18 -19.98 -20.79 -3.87
CA GLN A 18 -20.74 -21.75 -3.04
C GLN A 18 -21.77 -22.59 -3.83
N PRO A 19 -22.55 -22.03 -4.77
CA PRO A 19 -23.52 -22.81 -5.54
C PRO A 19 -22.88 -23.86 -6.46
N ILE A 20 -21.64 -23.64 -6.89
CA ILE A 20 -20.94 -24.46 -7.88
C ILE A 20 -20.07 -25.52 -7.20
N LEU A 21 -19.62 -25.29 -5.96
CA LEU A 21 -18.75 -26.24 -5.23
C LEU A 21 -19.31 -27.68 -5.19
N PRO A 22 -20.60 -27.93 -4.86
CA PRO A 22 -21.12 -29.30 -4.85
C PRO A 22 -21.09 -29.99 -6.22
N LEU A 23 -21.28 -29.21 -7.30
CA LEU A 23 -21.18 -29.72 -8.66
C LEU A 23 -19.74 -30.11 -9.00
N LEU A 24 -18.77 -29.29 -8.58
CA LEU A 24 -17.35 -29.62 -8.72
C LEU A 24 -16.97 -30.87 -7.92
N GLU A 25 -17.56 -31.08 -6.74
CA GLU A 25 -17.31 -32.27 -5.92
C GLU A 25 -17.93 -33.54 -6.52
N ALA A 26 -19.08 -33.42 -7.19
CA ALA A 26 -19.81 -34.52 -7.80
C ALA A 26 -19.40 -34.83 -9.24
N MET A 27 -18.55 -34.00 -9.86
CA MET A 27 -18.23 -34.12 -11.28
C MET A 27 -17.44 -35.41 -11.58
N PRO A 28 -17.74 -36.12 -12.69
CA PRO A 28 -16.95 -37.27 -13.15
C PRO A 28 -15.50 -36.87 -13.44
N SER A 29 -14.56 -37.77 -13.14
CA SER A 29 -13.11 -37.55 -13.31
C SER A 29 -12.73 -37.05 -14.71
N ASP A 30 -13.44 -37.50 -15.75
CA ASP A 30 -13.16 -37.15 -17.16
C ASP A 30 -13.47 -35.68 -17.47
N LEU A 31 -14.38 -35.04 -16.73
CA LEU A 31 -14.74 -33.64 -16.92
C LEU A 31 -13.89 -32.70 -16.06
N HIS A 32 -13.18 -33.23 -15.05
CA HIS A 32 -12.41 -32.42 -14.09
C HIS A 32 -11.29 -31.61 -14.72
N VAL A 33 -10.83 -32.01 -15.90
CA VAL A 33 -9.88 -31.23 -16.70
C VAL A 33 -10.37 -29.81 -16.95
N THR A 34 -11.69 -29.57 -17.00
CA THR A 34 -12.28 -28.23 -17.27
C THR A 34 -12.37 -27.33 -16.02
N VAL A 35 -12.23 -27.88 -14.81
CA VAL A 35 -12.42 -27.12 -13.55
C VAL A 35 -11.32 -26.09 -13.34
N PRO A 36 -10.03 -26.41 -13.56
CA PRO A 36 -8.95 -25.42 -13.46
C PRO A 36 -9.09 -24.28 -14.47
N TYR A 37 -9.68 -24.53 -15.65
CA TYR A 37 -10.01 -23.47 -16.61
C TYR A 37 -11.07 -22.53 -16.04
N LEU A 38 -12.14 -23.04 -15.43
CA LEU A 38 -13.16 -22.19 -14.81
C LEU A 38 -12.59 -21.41 -13.62
N LEU A 39 -11.73 -22.03 -12.82
CA LEU A 39 -11.10 -21.40 -11.67
C LEU A 39 -10.05 -20.36 -12.08
N SER A 40 -9.34 -20.52 -13.20
CA SER A 40 -8.33 -19.54 -13.64
C SER A 40 -8.96 -18.17 -13.94
N PHE A 41 -10.17 -18.12 -14.51
CA PHE A 41 -10.91 -16.87 -14.74
C PHE A 41 -11.42 -16.22 -13.44
N VAL A 42 -11.54 -17.01 -12.38
CA VAL A 42 -11.97 -16.54 -11.05
C VAL A 42 -10.77 -16.07 -10.22
N MET A 43 -9.62 -16.75 -10.38
CA MET A 43 -8.39 -16.46 -9.64
C MET A 43 -7.56 -15.34 -10.28
N ALA A 44 -7.57 -15.23 -11.61
CA ALA A 44 -6.81 -14.24 -12.36
C ALA A 44 -7.70 -13.50 -13.38
N ASP A 45 -7.22 -12.35 -13.86
CA ASP A 45 -7.84 -11.58 -14.93
C ASP A 45 -7.01 -11.75 -16.22
N PRO A 46 -7.47 -12.57 -17.19
CA PRO A 46 -6.72 -12.86 -18.41
C PRO A 46 -6.49 -11.63 -19.29
N LEU A 47 -7.39 -10.63 -19.23
CA LEU A 47 -7.21 -9.39 -19.99
C LEU A 47 -6.04 -8.61 -19.41
N LYS A 48 -5.97 -8.46 -18.08
CA LYS A 48 -4.81 -7.84 -17.42
C LYS A 48 -3.52 -8.60 -17.71
N MET A 49 -3.53 -9.94 -17.62
CA MET A 49 -2.34 -10.76 -17.89
C MET A 49 -1.85 -10.57 -19.33
N ALA A 50 -2.76 -10.57 -20.30
CA ALA A 50 -2.41 -10.35 -21.70
C ALA A 50 -1.86 -8.93 -21.94
N MET A 51 -2.41 -7.92 -21.25
CA MET A 51 -1.94 -6.53 -21.34
C MET A 51 -0.52 -6.31 -20.81
N VAL A 52 -0.02 -7.14 -19.88
CA VAL A 52 1.37 -7.02 -19.37
C VAL A 52 2.42 -7.16 -20.48
N SER A 53 2.10 -7.92 -21.53
CA SER A 53 3.03 -8.15 -22.66
C SER A 53 2.99 -7.03 -23.71
N ILE A 54 2.15 -6.01 -23.51
CA ILE A 54 1.90 -4.96 -24.48
C ILE A 54 2.63 -3.69 -24.05
N GLU A 55 3.45 -3.14 -24.95
CA GLU A 55 4.15 -1.86 -24.73
C GLU A 55 3.16 -0.68 -24.74
N ASN A 56 3.33 0.26 -23.81
CA ASN A 56 2.44 1.42 -23.62
C ASN A 56 2.42 2.44 -24.78
N ASN A 57 3.25 2.27 -25.81
CA ASN A 57 3.46 3.26 -26.89
C ASN A 57 2.93 2.80 -28.26
N LEU A 58 2.12 1.73 -28.32
CA LEU A 58 1.61 1.18 -29.57
C LEU A 58 0.37 1.94 -30.07
N SER A 59 0.13 1.89 -31.38
CA SER A 59 -1.13 2.41 -31.93
C SER A 59 -2.31 1.54 -31.51
N PRO A 60 -3.55 2.06 -31.49
CA PRO A 60 -4.73 1.27 -31.09
C PRO A 60 -4.94 -0.04 -31.89
N PRO A 61 -4.75 -0.08 -33.23
CA PRO A 61 -4.86 -1.34 -33.99
C PRO A 61 -3.79 -2.37 -33.61
N GLU A 62 -2.53 -1.93 -33.42
CA GLU A 62 -1.43 -2.82 -33.01
C GLU A 62 -1.63 -3.35 -31.59
N THR A 63 -2.19 -2.52 -30.71
CA THR A 63 -2.56 -2.91 -29.34
C THR A 63 -3.60 -4.03 -29.35
N LEU A 64 -4.64 -3.90 -30.18
CA LEU A 64 -5.69 -4.91 -30.30
C LEU A 64 -5.14 -6.22 -30.86
N GLN A 65 -4.27 -6.15 -31.88
CA GLN A 65 -3.64 -7.33 -32.46
C GLN A 65 -2.77 -8.05 -31.43
N LYS A 66 -1.86 -7.34 -30.74
CA LYS A 66 -1.00 -7.94 -29.71
C LYS A 66 -1.79 -8.49 -28.52
N LEU A 67 -2.90 -7.86 -28.16
CA LEU A 67 -3.81 -8.38 -27.14
C LEU A 67 -4.40 -9.73 -27.55
N SER A 68 -4.88 -9.83 -28.79
CA SER A 68 -5.42 -11.09 -29.33
C SER A 68 -4.36 -12.20 -29.35
N GLU A 69 -3.15 -11.89 -29.82
CA GLU A 69 -2.01 -12.80 -29.83
C GLU A 69 -1.64 -13.26 -28.40
N SER A 70 -1.61 -12.33 -27.46
CA SER A 70 -1.31 -12.60 -26.04
C SER A 70 -2.40 -13.44 -25.36
N LEU A 71 -3.68 -13.17 -25.62
CA LEU A 71 -4.77 -14.00 -25.10
C LEU A 71 -4.71 -15.42 -25.68
N THR A 72 -4.38 -15.55 -26.97
CA THR A 72 -4.23 -16.84 -27.64
C THR A 72 -3.07 -17.64 -27.03
N SER A 73 -1.96 -16.98 -26.69
CA SER A 73 -0.80 -17.63 -26.07
C SER A 73 -1.03 -18.06 -24.61
N LEU A 74 -2.06 -17.51 -23.93
CA LEU A 74 -2.48 -17.97 -22.60
C LEU A 74 -3.32 -19.26 -22.65
N LEU A 75 -3.96 -19.60 -23.78
CA LEU A 75 -4.83 -20.78 -23.88
C LEU A 75 -4.11 -22.10 -23.54
N PRO A 76 -2.87 -22.37 -24.00
CA PRO A 76 -2.14 -23.57 -23.63
C PRO A 76 -1.75 -23.65 -22.15
N LEU A 77 -1.68 -22.52 -21.43
CA LEU A 77 -1.39 -22.52 -19.99
C LEU A 77 -2.58 -23.05 -19.18
N LEU A 78 -3.79 -22.91 -19.71
CA LEU A 78 -5.00 -23.40 -19.06
C LEU A 78 -5.03 -24.93 -19.02
N SER A 79 -4.49 -25.62 -20.03
CA SER A 79 -4.38 -27.08 -20.03
C SER A 79 -3.33 -27.59 -19.05
N GLN A 80 -2.19 -26.92 -18.95
CA GLN A 80 -1.16 -27.23 -17.96
C GLN A 80 -1.66 -27.06 -16.53
N LEU A 81 -2.57 -26.11 -16.28
CA LEU A 81 -3.13 -25.89 -14.95
C LEU A 81 -3.93 -27.11 -14.44
N ALA A 82 -4.53 -27.88 -15.35
CA ALA A 82 -5.23 -29.11 -14.99
C ALA A 82 -4.31 -30.22 -14.49
N ASP A 83 -3.07 -30.27 -15.00
CA ASP A 83 -2.04 -31.18 -14.52
C ASP A 83 -1.46 -30.72 -13.16
N ILE A 84 -1.42 -29.40 -12.93
CA ILE A 84 -0.88 -28.80 -11.69
C ILE A 84 -1.84 -28.99 -10.50
N ILE A 85 -3.16 -28.93 -10.72
CA ILE A 85 -4.16 -29.10 -9.67
C ILE A 85 -5.10 -30.27 -10.02
N PRO A 86 -4.68 -31.52 -9.74
CA PRO A 86 -5.54 -32.68 -9.92
C PRO A 86 -6.82 -32.59 -9.08
N ARG A 87 -7.86 -33.30 -9.52
CA ARG A 87 -9.17 -33.39 -8.85
C ARG A 87 -9.06 -33.60 -7.34
N ASP A 88 -8.37 -34.65 -6.91
CA ASP A 88 -8.32 -35.02 -5.50
C ASP A 88 -7.59 -33.97 -4.66
N ALA A 89 -6.58 -33.31 -5.25
CA ALA A 89 -5.89 -32.19 -4.62
C ALA A 89 -6.81 -30.97 -4.47
N LEU A 90 -7.63 -30.66 -5.48
CA LEU A 90 -8.62 -29.59 -5.42
C LEU A 90 -9.65 -29.86 -4.31
N LEU A 91 -10.23 -31.05 -4.28
CA LEU A 91 -11.22 -31.44 -3.25
C LEU A 91 -10.63 -31.40 -1.85
N TRP A 92 -9.40 -31.87 -1.69
CA TRP A 92 -8.69 -31.78 -0.43
C TRP A 92 -8.45 -30.33 -0.01
N LYS A 93 -8.05 -29.45 -0.94
CA LYS A 93 -7.88 -28.00 -0.67
C LYS A 93 -9.20 -27.34 -0.27
N LEU A 94 -10.32 -27.67 -0.91
CA LEU A 94 -11.64 -27.14 -0.53
C LEU A 94 -12.06 -27.57 0.88
N LYS A 95 -11.84 -28.85 1.23
CA LYS A 95 -12.07 -29.35 2.60
C LYS A 95 -11.18 -28.65 3.62
N LEU A 96 -9.91 -28.42 3.29
CA LEU A 96 -8.96 -27.69 4.13
C LEU A 96 -9.37 -26.22 4.32
N LEU A 97 -9.84 -25.55 3.27
CA LEU A 97 -10.36 -24.19 3.36
C LEU A 97 -11.58 -24.12 4.27
N LYS A 98 -12.53 -25.05 4.13
CA LYS A 98 -13.73 -25.10 4.98
C LYS A 98 -13.39 -25.33 6.45
N SER A 99 -12.55 -26.31 6.75
CA SER A 99 -12.15 -26.61 8.14
C SER A 99 -11.27 -25.52 8.74
N GLY A 100 -10.31 -25.00 7.97
CA GLY A 100 -9.43 -23.90 8.36
C GLY A 100 -10.21 -22.60 8.62
N ALA A 101 -11.15 -22.24 7.75
CA ALA A 101 -12.02 -21.09 7.94
C ALA A 101 -12.86 -21.22 9.22
N ALA A 102 -13.46 -22.39 9.48
CA ALA A 102 -14.22 -22.63 10.70
C ALA A 102 -13.33 -22.53 11.96
N TYR A 103 -12.14 -23.14 11.92
CA TYR A 103 -11.17 -23.10 13.01
C TYR A 103 -10.73 -21.67 13.32
N ALA A 104 -10.33 -20.91 12.29
CA ALA A 104 -9.89 -19.53 12.45
C ALA A 104 -11.02 -18.63 12.97
N ASN A 105 -12.23 -18.72 12.40
CA ASN A 105 -13.38 -17.94 12.85
C ASN A 105 -13.71 -18.17 14.33
N SER A 106 -13.61 -19.40 14.83
CA SER A 106 -13.84 -19.69 16.26
C SER A 106 -12.83 -19.03 17.20
N ARG A 107 -11.70 -18.52 16.69
CA ARG A 107 -10.57 -17.99 17.47
C ARG A 107 -10.17 -16.56 17.11
N LEU A 108 -10.85 -15.89 16.18
CA LEU A 108 -10.51 -14.51 15.78
C LEU A 108 -10.47 -13.55 16.99
N HIS A 109 -11.34 -13.75 17.98
CA HIS A 109 -11.39 -12.97 19.22
C HIS A 109 -10.10 -13.06 20.06
N ALA A 110 -9.32 -14.14 19.91
CA ALA A 110 -8.07 -14.34 20.64
C ALA A 110 -6.87 -13.64 19.98
N VAL A 111 -7.03 -13.08 18.78
CA VAL A 111 -5.94 -12.42 18.05
C VAL A 111 -5.63 -11.06 18.69
N GLN A 112 -4.51 -10.99 19.41
CA GLN A 112 -3.98 -9.75 20.00
C GLN A 112 -2.91 -9.06 19.13
N ALA A 113 -2.35 -9.78 18.16
CA ALA A 113 -1.32 -9.25 17.26
C ALA A 113 -1.88 -8.13 16.37
N GLU A 114 -0.99 -7.26 15.89
CA GLU A 114 -1.33 -6.30 14.85
C GLU A 114 -1.53 -7.03 13.52
N VAL A 115 -2.56 -6.64 12.78
CA VAL A 115 -2.97 -7.27 11.53
C VAL A 115 -3.02 -6.21 10.43
N LEU A 116 -2.24 -6.40 9.37
CA LEU A 116 -2.44 -5.71 8.10
C LEU A 116 -3.24 -6.63 7.19
N PHE A 117 -4.44 -6.21 6.82
CA PHE A 117 -5.24 -6.93 5.85
C PHE A 117 -5.23 -6.21 4.51
N LEU A 118 -4.75 -6.90 3.46
CA LEU A 118 -4.85 -6.42 2.10
C LEU A 118 -6.08 -7.04 1.45
N ALA A 119 -7.04 -6.18 1.10
CA ALA A 119 -8.33 -6.59 0.58
C ALA A 119 -8.48 -6.18 -0.88
N SER A 120 -8.79 -7.15 -1.74
CA SER A 120 -9.00 -6.93 -3.17
C SER A 120 -10.47 -6.61 -3.46
N GLY A 121 -10.71 -5.62 -4.33
CA GLY A 121 -12.05 -5.16 -4.68
C GLY A 121 -12.72 -5.89 -5.84
N LYS A 122 -11.94 -6.49 -6.74
CA LYS A 122 -12.40 -7.35 -7.84
C LYS A 122 -12.08 -8.83 -7.59
N ASP A 123 -12.08 -9.24 -6.32
CA ASP A 123 -11.88 -10.64 -5.95
C ASP A 123 -13.12 -11.47 -6.30
N ASN A 124 -13.04 -12.24 -7.38
CA ASN A 124 -14.13 -13.12 -7.81
C ASN A 124 -14.14 -14.44 -7.03
N LEU A 125 -13.08 -14.76 -6.27
CA LEU A 125 -12.98 -16.01 -5.52
C LEU A 125 -13.52 -15.86 -4.10
N LEU A 126 -13.20 -14.77 -3.42
CA LEU A 126 -13.60 -14.51 -2.04
C LEU A 126 -14.25 -13.13 -1.93
N PRO A 127 -15.24 -12.95 -1.03
CA PRO A 127 -15.83 -11.65 -0.75
C PRO A 127 -14.86 -10.83 0.12
N SER A 128 -13.70 -10.47 -0.46
CA SER A 128 -12.58 -9.84 0.24
C SER A 128 -12.92 -8.46 0.79
N GLY A 129 -13.85 -7.75 0.13
CA GLY A 129 -14.38 -6.48 0.61
C GLY A 129 -15.20 -6.63 1.90
N GLU A 130 -16.21 -7.49 1.89
CA GLU A 130 -17.05 -7.76 3.06
C GLU A 130 -16.24 -8.37 4.20
N GLU A 131 -15.23 -9.17 3.85
CA GLU A 131 -14.29 -9.70 4.83
C GLU A 131 -13.45 -8.61 5.47
N ALA A 132 -13.06 -7.59 4.72
CA ALA A 132 -12.36 -6.42 5.28
C ALA A 132 -13.25 -5.71 6.29
N ASP A 133 -14.52 -5.49 5.96
CA ASP A 133 -15.49 -4.86 6.86
C ASP A 133 -15.68 -5.67 8.15
N ARG A 134 -15.71 -7.01 8.03
CA ARG A 134 -15.88 -7.92 9.18
C ARG A 134 -14.64 -7.98 10.05
N LEU A 135 -13.46 -8.19 9.46
CA LEU A 135 -12.20 -8.32 10.20
C LEU A 135 -11.78 -6.98 10.83
N PHE A 136 -11.99 -5.86 10.14
CA PHE A 136 -11.72 -4.53 10.68
C PHE A 136 -12.54 -4.25 11.94
N LYS A 137 -13.80 -4.70 11.98
CA LYS A 137 -14.67 -4.57 13.17
C LYS A 137 -14.36 -5.62 14.25
N GLY A 138 -13.97 -6.82 13.86
CA GLY A 138 -13.83 -7.96 14.77
C GLY A 138 -12.46 -8.09 15.43
N LEU A 139 -11.39 -7.61 14.79
CA LEU A 139 -10.03 -7.70 15.30
C LEU A 139 -9.63 -6.42 16.03
N LYS A 140 -8.94 -6.56 17.17
CA LYS A 140 -8.56 -5.42 18.03
C LYS A 140 -7.59 -4.44 17.36
N ASN A 141 -6.63 -4.95 16.59
CA ASN A 141 -5.52 -4.17 16.02
C ASN A 141 -5.42 -4.40 14.50
N CYS A 142 -6.50 -4.20 13.76
CA CYS A 142 -6.55 -4.41 12.32
C CYS A 142 -6.46 -3.09 11.55
N ARG A 143 -5.52 -3.03 10.61
CA ARG A 143 -5.45 -2.04 9.55
C ARG A 143 -5.81 -2.70 8.24
N VAL A 144 -6.54 -1.99 7.38
CA VAL A 144 -6.86 -2.47 6.03
C VAL A 144 -6.16 -1.60 5.01
N ARG A 145 -5.69 -2.21 3.92
CA ARG A 145 -5.42 -1.51 2.66
C ARG A 145 -6.24 -2.17 1.55
N TYR A 146 -7.15 -1.39 0.98
CA TYR A 146 -8.14 -1.83 0.01
C TYR A 146 -7.67 -1.51 -1.41
N PHE A 147 -7.67 -2.51 -2.27
CA PHE A 147 -7.21 -2.45 -3.64
C PHE A 147 -8.41 -2.60 -4.57
N LYS A 148 -9.12 -1.48 -4.76
CA LYS A 148 -10.44 -1.45 -5.42
C LYS A 148 -10.45 -2.12 -6.79
N GLU A 149 -9.40 -1.90 -7.58
CA GLU A 149 -9.33 -2.35 -8.97
C GLU A 149 -8.58 -3.68 -9.15
N ASN A 150 -8.11 -4.31 -8.06
CA ASN A 150 -7.34 -5.55 -8.09
C ASN A 150 -8.19 -6.78 -7.74
N GLY A 151 -7.80 -7.93 -8.29
CA GLY A 151 -8.42 -9.24 -8.13
C GLY A 151 -7.78 -10.10 -7.04
N HIS A 152 -8.09 -11.40 -7.07
CA HIS A 152 -7.76 -12.33 -5.99
C HIS A 152 -6.24 -12.49 -5.77
N THR A 153 -5.47 -12.58 -6.85
CA THR A 153 -4.01 -12.76 -6.85
C THR A 153 -3.25 -11.45 -6.63
N LEU A 154 -3.64 -10.69 -5.60
CA LEU A 154 -3.20 -9.32 -5.37
C LEU A 154 -1.67 -9.13 -5.41
N LEU A 155 -0.91 -10.05 -4.81
CA LEU A 155 0.55 -9.98 -4.73
C LEU A 155 1.27 -10.25 -6.04
N LEU A 156 0.56 -10.78 -7.04
CA LEU A 156 1.08 -11.06 -8.37
C LEU A 156 0.62 -10.02 -9.41
N GLU A 157 -0.28 -9.11 -9.03
CA GLU A 157 -0.76 -8.07 -9.92
C GLU A 157 0.21 -6.91 -10.03
N ASP A 158 0.28 -6.35 -11.23
CA ASP A 158 1.09 -5.17 -11.51
C ASP A 158 0.64 -3.97 -10.65
N GLY A 159 1.61 -3.10 -10.33
CA GLY A 159 1.38 -1.90 -9.53
C GLY A 159 1.26 -2.13 -8.01
N VAL A 160 1.27 -3.37 -7.52
CA VAL A 160 1.22 -3.70 -6.08
C VAL A 160 2.62 -3.93 -5.53
N ASN A 161 3.08 -3.07 -4.62
CA ASN A 161 4.33 -3.26 -3.89
C ASN A 161 4.06 -3.48 -2.40
N LEU A 162 4.20 -4.72 -1.95
CA LEU A 162 3.94 -5.09 -0.55
C LEU A 162 4.79 -4.31 0.44
N LEU A 163 6.07 -4.06 0.12
CA LEU A 163 6.95 -3.31 1.01
C LEU A 163 6.48 -1.86 1.16
N SER A 164 6.09 -1.21 0.07
CA SER A 164 5.52 0.15 0.09
C SER A 164 4.25 0.21 0.94
N VAL A 165 3.38 -0.80 0.81
CA VAL A 165 2.14 -0.91 1.60
C VAL A 165 2.45 -1.05 3.09
N ILE A 166 3.44 -1.88 3.47
CA ILE A 166 3.86 -2.05 4.86
C ILE A 166 4.47 -0.75 5.43
N LYS A 167 5.30 -0.04 4.64
CA LYS A 167 5.88 1.27 5.01
C LYS A 167 4.78 2.31 5.24
N GLY A 168 3.87 2.45 4.27
CA GLY A 168 2.75 3.39 4.32
C GLY A 168 1.80 3.11 5.48
N ALA A 169 1.41 1.84 5.65
CA ALA A 169 0.57 1.38 6.76
C ALA A 169 1.25 1.43 8.13
N ASN A 170 2.50 1.90 8.20
CA ASN A 170 3.17 2.14 9.47
C ASN A 170 3.44 0.85 10.27
N MET A 171 3.60 -0.29 9.58
CA MET A 171 3.67 -1.63 10.19
C MET A 171 5.04 -2.30 10.10
N TYR A 172 6.00 -1.69 9.38
CA TYR A 172 7.40 -2.14 9.43
C TYR A 172 7.98 -1.88 10.83
N ARG A 173 8.58 -2.92 11.42
CA ARG A 173 9.33 -2.83 12.68
C ARG A 173 10.37 -3.94 12.78
N ARG A 174 11.50 -3.67 13.44
CA ARG A 174 12.55 -4.67 13.72
C ARG A 174 12.42 -5.30 15.09
N GLY A 175 11.72 -4.63 16.01
CA GLY A 175 11.53 -5.07 17.39
C GLY A 175 10.10 -5.47 17.74
N ARG A 176 9.86 -5.75 19.03
CA ARG A 176 8.53 -6.00 19.58
C ARG A 176 7.65 -4.75 19.48
N GLN A 177 8.21 -3.60 19.79
CA GLN A 177 7.59 -2.29 19.62
C GLN A 177 8.20 -1.60 18.43
N ARG A 178 7.40 -0.80 17.72
CA ARG A 178 7.91 -0.01 16.61
C ARG A 178 8.69 1.19 17.13
N ASP A 179 9.83 1.44 16.49
CA ASP A 179 10.65 2.62 16.71
C ASP A 179 10.56 3.55 15.49
N PHE A 180 9.93 4.71 15.63
CA PHE A 180 9.73 5.63 14.50
C PHE A 180 11.02 6.22 13.92
N VAL A 181 12.12 6.22 14.68
CA VAL A 181 13.40 6.75 14.22
C VAL A 181 14.16 5.67 13.46
N THR A 182 14.31 4.49 14.07
CA THR A 182 15.17 3.41 13.53
C THR A 182 14.45 2.41 12.64
N ASP A 183 13.15 2.16 12.85
CA ASP A 183 12.34 1.31 11.97
C ASP A 183 11.87 2.09 10.74
N TYR A 184 12.83 2.68 10.06
CA TYR A 184 12.65 3.42 8.82
C TYR A 184 13.45 2.76 7.70
N LEU A 185 12.85 2.71 6.52
CA LEU A 185 13.46 2.24 5.29
C LEU A 185 13.31 3.36 4.25
N PRO A 186 14.42 3.84 3.65
CA PRO A 186 14.34 4.85 2.60
C PRO A 186 13.52 4.33 1.40
N PRO A 187 12.91 5.23 0.61
CA PRO A 187 12.21 4.83 -0.60
C PRO A 187 13.19 4.26 -1.62
N THR A 188 12.75 3.26 -2.37
CA THR A 188 13.47 2.77 -3.54
C THR A 188 13.33 3.74 -4.71
N LEU A 189 14.16 3.57 -5.74
CA LEU A 189 14.00 4.34 -6.99
C LEU A 189 12.63 4.09 -7.65
N SER A 190 12.09 2.87 -7.55
CA SER A 190 10.75 2.56 -8.05
C SER A 190 9.65 3.28 -7.27
N GLU A 191 9.74 3.33 -5.94
CA GLU A 191 8.82 4.11 -5.10
C GLU A 191 8.91 5.60 -5.39
N PHE A 192 10.13 6.11 -5.63
CA PHE A 192 10.37 7.49 -6.04
C PHE A 192 9.67 7.82 -7.36
N LYS A 193 9.95 7.04 -8.42
CA LYS A 193 9.36 7.26 -9.75
C LYS A 193 7.85 7.16 -9.72
N LYS A 194 7.31 6.12 -9.09
CA LYS A 194 5.87 5.95 -8.92
C LYS A 194 5.24 7.15 -8.22
N THR A 195 5.82 7.59 -7.10
CA THR A 195 5.24 8.70 -6.34
C THR A 195 5.31 10.03 -7.09
N PHE A 196 6.47 10.40 -7.63
CA PHE A 196 6.69 11.75 -8.17
C PHE A 196 6.46 11.87 -9.68
N ASP A 197 6.81 10.86 -10.45
CA ASP A 197 6.69 10.90 -11.91
C ASP A 197 5.30 10.42 -12.40
N GLU A 198 4.57 9.64 -11.58
CA GLU A 198 3.23 9.10 -11.89
C GLU A 198 2.14 9.67 -10.96
N ASP A 199 2.09 9.26 -9.69
CA ASP A 199 1.00 9.55 -8.76
C ASP A 199 0.83 11.06 -8.52
N HIS A 200 1.94 11.78 -8.34
CA HIS A 200 1.95 13.22 -8.08
C HIS A 200 2.17 14.05 -9.34
N LYS A 201 2.22 13.47 -10.54
CA LYS A 201 2.53 14.21 -11.79
C LYS A 201 1.65 15.44 -12.00
N LEU A 202 0.33 15.26 -11.88
CA LEU A 202 -0.63 16.36 -12.04
C LEU A 202 -0.52 17.39 -10.91
N PHE A 203 -0.24 16.92 -9.69
CA PHE A 203 -0.04 17.78 -8.53
C PHE A 203 1.22 18.64 -8.67
N HIS A 204 2.33 18.03 -9.11
CA HIS A 204 3.58 18.71 -9.40
C HIS A 204 3.40 19.73 -10.53
N LEU A 205 2.71 19.37 -11.62
CA LEU A 205 2.41 20.30 -12.71
C LEU A 205 1.59 21.51 -12.23
N ALA A 206 0.55 21.27 -11.42
CA ALA A 206 -0.32 22.33 -10.91
C ALA A 206 0.39 23.30 -9.96
N LEU A 207 1.30 22.80 -9.12
CA LEU A 207 2.06 23.63 -8.18
C LEU A 207 3.30 24.28 -8.79
N SER A 208 3.93 23.61 -9.78
CA SER A 208 5.20 24.00 -10.41
C SER A 208 6.19 24.59 -9.41
N PRO A 209 6.55 23.83 -8.35
CA PRO A 209 7.34 24.36 -7.24
C PRO A 209 8.76 24.71 -7.69
N VAL A 210 9.31 25.78 -7.10
CA VAL A 210 10.69 26.20 -7.32
C VAL A 210 11.42 26.17 -5.98
N MET A 211 12.40 25.29 -5.85
CA MET A 211 13.25 25.25 -4.66
C MET A 211 14.39 26.26 -4.78
N MET A 212 14.63 27.01 -3.71
CA MET A 212 15.74 27.94 -3.58
C MET A 212 16.42 27.78 -2.23
N SER A 213 17.73 28.00 -2.21
CA SER A 213 18.54 28.00 -0.99
C SER A 213 19.51 29.17 -0.99
N THR A 214 20.01 29.51 0.19
CA THR A 214 20.93 30.65 0.39
C THR A 214 22.32 30.13 0.68
N LEU A 215 23.31 30.54 -0.12
CA LEU A 215 24.72 30.19 0.08
C LEU A 215 25.31 30.94 1.29
N THR A 216 26.48 30.51 1.75
CA THR A 216 27.21 31.13 2.88
C THR A 216 27.57 32.60 2.65
N ASN A 217 27.67 33.03 1.39
CA ASN A 217 27.90 34.44 1.01
C ASN A 217 26.61 35.27 0.88
N GLY A 218 25.45 34.71 1.27
CA GLY A 218 24.15 35.37 1.20
C GLY A 218 23.47 35.33 -0.18
N LYS A 219 24.10 34.74 -1.21
CA LYS A 219 23.49 34.62 -2.54
C LYS A 219 22.39 33.55 -2.53
N ILE A 220 21.21 33.92 -3.00
CA ILE A 220 20.11 32.97 -3.26
C ILE A 220 20.36 32.26 -4.59
N VAL A 221 20.25 30.94 -4.59
CA VAL A 221 20.41 30.08 -5.77
C VAL A 221 19.24 29.11 -5.88
N ARG A 222 18.97 28.63 -7.10
CA ARG A 222 18.03 27.53 -7.31
C ARG A 222 18.60 26.23 -6.75
N GLY A 223 17.73 25.37 -6.27
CA GLY A 223 18.08 24.08 -5.66
C GLY A 223 18.52 24.21 -4.20
N LEU A 224 19.19 23.18 -3.71
CA LEU A 224 19.56 22.95 -2.30
C LEU A 224 21.07 23.15 -2.04
N ALA A 225 21.81 23.81 -2.93
CA ALA A 225 23.25 24.06 -2.77
C ALA A 225 23.60 24.86 -1.49
N GLY A 226 22.69 25.70 -0.98
CA GLY A 226 22.84 26.40 0.30
C GLY A 226 22.53 25.57 1.54
N VAL A 227 22.01 24.35 1.37
CA VAL A 227 21.76 23.41 2.47
C VAL A 227 23.04 22.62 2.76
N PRO A 228 23.47 22.45 4.02
CA PRO A 228 24.62 21.62 4.35
C PRO A 228 24.50 20.19 3.79
N ASP A 229 25.61 19.59 3.36
CA ASP A 229 25.64 18.20 2.86
C ASP A 229 25.68 17.15 3.98
N GLN A 230 25.97 17.58 5.21
CA GLN A 230 26.01 16.75 6.41
C GLN A 230 25.14 17.35 7.51
N GLY A 231 24.44 16.49 8.23
CA GLY A 231 23.65 16.88 9.39
C GLY A 231 24.45 16.94 10.70
N PRO A 232 23.77 17.26 11.81
CA PRO A 232 22.33 17.50 11.91
C PRO A 232 21.92 18.86 11.34
N VAL A 233 20.76 18.92 10.68
CA VAL A 233 20.16 20.18 10.21
C VAL A 233 18.72 20.27 10.69
N LEU A 234 18.33 21.41 11.24
CA LEU A 234 16.95 21.72 11.58
C LEU A 234 16.38 22.72 10.58
N PHE A 235 15.35 22.31 9.86
CA PHE A 235 14.47 23.19 9.10
C PHE A 235 13.29 23.58 9.96
N VAL A 236 13.10 24.89 10.13
CA VAL A 236 11.92 25.46 10.76
C VAL A 236 11.13 26.17 9.66
N GLY A 237 9.94 25.65 9.35
CA GLY A 237 9.11 26.11 8.24
C GLY A 237 7.76 26.66 8.69
N TYR A 238 7.05 27.23 7.71
CA TYR A 238 5.62 27.51 7.78
C TYR A 238 4.89 26.68 6.72
N HIS A 239 3.80 26.00 7.09
CA HIS A 239 3.01 25.15 6.21
C HIS A 239 2.25 25.98 5.17
N ALA A 240 2.32 25.57 3.91
CA ALA A 240 1.26 25.94 2.99
C ALA A 240 -0.01 25.13 3.34
N LEU A 241 -1.15 25.56 2.80
CA LEU A 241 -2.44 24.94 3.09
C LEU A 241 -2.37 23.42 2.83
N MET A 242 -2.76 22.62 3.83
CA MET A 242 -2.71 21.16 3.82
C MET A 242 -1.31 20.54 3.68
N GLY A 243 -0.24 21.30 3.90
CA GLY A 243 1.13 20.82 3.74
C GLY A 243 1.46 20.48 2.28
N ILE A 244 0.90 21.21 1.31
CA ILE A 244 1.13 20.95 -0.12
C ILE A 244 2.61 21.05 -0.52
N GLU A 245 3.41 21.79 0.23
CA GLU A 245 4.86 21.95 0.03
C GLU A 245 5.67 20.68 0.37
N LEU A 246 5.10 19.74 1.13
CA LEU A 246 5.85 18.57 1.62
C LEU A 246 6.29 17.63 0.49
N SER A 247 5.40 17.35 -0.47
CA SER A 247 5.72 16.46 -1.58
C SER A 247 6.92 16.97 -2.39
N PRO A 248 6.91 18.20 -2.93
CA PRO A 248 8.06 18.69 -3.70
C PRO A 248 9.32 18.90 -2.85
N LEU A 249 9.16 19.16 -1.54
CA LEU A 249 10.32 19.19 -0.64
C LEU A 249 10.99 17.82 -0.54
N TYR A 250 10.22 16.74 -0.32
CA TYR A 250 10.78 15.38 -0.31
C TYR A 250 11.41 15.01 -1.64
N GLU A 251 10.77 15.40 -2.74
CA GLU A 251 11.29 15.17 -4.09
C GLU A 251 12.67 15.80 -4.29
N GLU A 252 12.81 17.10 -4.00
CA GLU A 252 14.06 17.82 -4.24
C GLU A 252 15.20 17.31 -3.36
N PHE A 253 14.93 16.97 -2.09
CA PHE A 253 15.94 16.38 -1.20
C PHE A 253 16.43 15.03 -1.69
N LEU A 254 15.53 14.21 -2.25
CA LEU A 254 15.91 12.93 -2.85
C LEU A 254 16.69 13.12 -4.15
N ARG A 255 16.28 14.08 -5.01
CA ARG A 255 16.95 14.36 -6.29
C ARG A 255 18.34 14.96 -6.12
N GLU A 256 18.49 16.00 -5.31
CA GLU A 256 19.74 16.76 -5.21
C GLU A 256 20.69 16.27 -4.11
N LYS A 257 20.13 15.78 -2.98
CA LYS A 257 20.93 15.44 -1.78
C LYS A 257 20.98 13.94 -1.50
N ASN A 258 20.23 13.12 -2.26
CA ASN A 258 20.11 11.67 -2.05
C ASN A 258 19.81 11.30 -0.59
N THR A 259 19.00 12.13 0.07
CA THR A 259 18.64 11.99 1.49
C THR A 259 17.21 12.44 1.70
N ILE A 260 16.66 12.15 2.88
CA ILE A 260 15.29 12.55 3.24
C ILE A 260 15.32 13.49 4.42
N VAL A 261 14.52 14.54 4.31
CA VAL A 261 14.18 15.39 5.44
C VAL A 261 13.10 14.70 6.29
N ARG A 262 13.39 14.48 7.57
CA ARG A 262 12.53 13.76 8.50
C ARG A 262 11.49 14.72 9.08
N GLY A 263 10.27 14.66 8.55
CA GLY A 263 9.16 15.53 8.95
C GLY A 263 8.55 15.17 10.30
N MET A 264 8.58 16.11 11.24
CA MET A 264 7.94 15.97 12.55
C MET A 264 6.45 16.30 12.42
N ALA A 265 5.60 15.28 12.43
CA ALA A 265 4.18 15.42 12.12
C ALA A 265 3.29 15.03 13.31
N HIS A 266 2.03 15.49 13.27
CA HIS A 266 1.08 15.22 14.35
C HIS A 266 0.82 13.71 14.51
N PRO A 267 0.83 13.14 15.74
CA PRO A 267 0.72 11.69 15.97
C PRO A 267 -0.51 11.02 15.34
N MET A 268 -1.58 11.79 15.16
CA MET A 268 -2.81 11.36 14.49
C MET A 268 -2.59 10.75 13.09
N LEU A 269 -1.59 11.24 12.35
CA LEU A 269 -1.31 10.75 10.99
C LEU A 269 -0.77 9.31 10.97
N PHE A 270 -0.35 8.78 12.12
CA PHE A 270 0.26 7.45 12.24
C PHE A 270 -0.65 6.45 12.98
N GLY A 271 -1.75 6.92 13.58
CA GLY A 271 -2.70 6.10 14.31
C GLY A 271 -3.71 5.39 13.40
N SER A 272 -4.46 4.43 13.96
CA SER A 272 -5.54 3.71 13.26
C SER A 272 -6.93 4.34 13.45
N LYS A 273 -7.06 5.37 14.29
CA LYS A 273 -8.35 5.94 14.71
C LYS A 273 -9.22 6.45 13.54
N TYR A 274 -8.60 6.90 12.46
CA TYR A 274 -9.25 7.47 11.29
C TYR A 274 -9.15 6.56 10.06
N GLU A 275 -8.59 5.35 10.22
CA GLU A 275 -8.57 4.36 9.14
C GLU A 275 -9.96 3.74 8.98
N THR A 276 -10.22 3.23 7.78
CA THR A 276 -11.48 2.57 7.44
C THR A 276 -11.23 1.15 6.93
N SER A 277 -12.27 0.31 6.92
CA SER A 277 -12.21 -1.03 6.33
C SER A 277 -12.02 -1.02 4.81
N ARG A 278 -12.15 0.15 4.15
CA ARG A 278 -11.96 0.35 2.71
C ARG A 278 -10.87 1.38 2.42
N GLN A 279 -9.89 1.48 3.31
CA GLN A 279 -8.81 2.45 3.19
C GLN A 279 -7.94 2.13 1.98
N GLU A 280 -8.05 2.91 0.90
CA GLU A 280 -7.11 2.88 -0.21
C GLU A 280 -5.77 3.55 0.20
N SER A 281 -4.73 3.35 -0.61
CA SER A 281 -3.46 4.08 -0.44
C SER A 281 -3.73 5.58 -0.49
N SER A 282 -3.16 6.32 0.46
CA SER A 282 -3.47 7.72 0.68
C SER A 282 -2.22 8.58 0.83
N ARG A 283 -2.37 9.90 0.72
CA ARG A 283 -1.28 10.85 1.01
C ARG A 283 -0.70 10.71 2.42
N LEU A 284 -1.47 10.16 3.38
CA LEU A 284 -0.97 9.89 4.74
C LEU A 284 0.05 8.76 4.76
N ASP A 285 -0.11 7.76 3.89
CA ASP A 285 0.86 6.69 3.72
C ASP A 285 2.19 7.25 3.20
N THR A 286 2.15 8.23 2.28
CA THR A 286 3.33 8.93 1.77
C THR A 286 4.13 9.61 2.88
N VAL A 287 3.48 10.23 3.87
CA VAL A 287 4.20 10.84 5.02
C VAL A 287 5.10 9.81 5.69
N SER A 288 4.61 8.58 5.85
CA SER A 288 5.33 7.51 6.54
C SER A 288 6.41 6.89 5.66
N MET A 289 6.11 6.70 4.37
CA MET A 289 7.07 6.22 3.37
C MET A 289 8.28 7.15 3.23
N TYR A 290 8.05 8.46 3.30
CA TYR A 290 9.07 9.49 3.14
C TYR A 290 9.62 10.02 4.47
N GLY A 291 9.60 9.18 5.51
CA GLY A 291 10.38 9.40 6.73
C GLY A 291 9.75 10.34 7.75
N GLY A 292 8.49 10.74 7.55
CA GLY A 292 7.71 11.43 8.56
C GLY A 292 7.45 10.56 9.79
N LEU A 293 7.40 11.20 10.96
CA LEU A 293 7.23 10.54 12.24
C LEU A 293 6.50 11.43 13.27
N PRO A 294 5.92 10.84 14.34
CA PRO A 294 5.25 11.61 15.38
C PRO A 294 6.20 12.64 16.02
N VAL A 295 5.72 13.88 16.12
CA VAL A 295 6.42 14.95 16.82
C VAL A 295 6.49 14.65 18.31
N THR A 296 7.71 14.40 18.80
CA THR A 296 8.04 14.30 20.22
C THR A 296 9.46 14.84 20.44
N PRO A 297 9.78 15.42 21.61
CA PRO A 297 11.14 15.86 21.91
C PRO A 297 12.17 14.75 21.78
N ILE A 298 11.82 13.53 22.22
CA ILE A 298 12.73 12.38 22.18
C ILE A 298 13.00 11.91 20.75
N ASN A 299 11.99 11.90 19.86
CA ASN A 299 12.21 11.57 18.46
C ASN A 299 13.13 12.61 17.80
N MET A 300 12.87 13.89 18.02
CA MET A 300 13.69 14.99 17.48
C MET A 300 15.15 14.88 17.93
N TYR A 301 15.38 14.69 19.23
CA TYR A 301 16.72 14.46 19.78
C TYR A 301 17.43 13.27 19.12
N ARG A 302 16.74 12.13 19.01
CA ARG A 302 17.27 10.90 18.42
C ARG A 302 17.58 11.03 16.93
N LEU A 303 16.89 11.89 16.20
CA LEU A 303 17.23 12.20 14.80
C LEU A 303 18.52 13.02 14.70
N PHE A 304 18.68 14.02 15.58
CA PHE A 304 19.91 14.83 15.61
C PHE A 304 21.12 14.02 16.05
N GLU A 305 20.97 13.14 17.05
CA GLU A 305 22.01 12.18 17.45
C GLU A 305 22.50 11.33 16.27
N ARG A 306 21.63 11.11 15.27
CA ARG A 306 21.92 10.34 14.06
C ARG A 306 22.30 11.22 12.86
N ASN A 307 22.66 12.49 13.09
CA ASN A 307 23.03 13.47 12.06
C ASN A 307 21.99 13.60 10.93
N GLN A 308 20.69 13.51 11.25
CA GLN A 308 19.63 13.60 10.24
C GLN A 308 19.15 15.04 10.02
N TYR A 309 18.56 15.26 8.84
CA TYR A 309 17.82 16.46 8.49
C TYR A 309 16.42 16.38 9.10
N VAL A 310 16.04 17.34 9.93
CA VAL A 310 14.75 17.37 10.64
C VAL A 310 13.94 18.56 10.16
N LEU A 311 12.66 18.34 9.84
CA LEU A 311 11.71 19.39 9.47
C LEU A 311 10.64 19.56 10.54
N LEU A 312 10.54 20.77 11.06
CA LEU A 312 9.57 21.14 12.10
C LEU A 312 8.73 22.33 11.65
N TYR A 313 7.42 22.20 11.80
CA TYR A 313 6.45 23.30 11.65
C TYR A 313 5.90 23.65 13.03
N PRO A 314 6.35 24.75 13.65
CA PRO A 314 5.97 25.07 15.04
C PRO A 314 4.47 25.22 15.26
N GLY A 315 3.71 25.72 14.28
CA GLY A 315 2.25 25.84 14.41
C GLY A 315 1.49 24.55 14.10
N GLY A 316 2.18 23.48 13.67
CA GLY A 316 1.66 22.13 13.51
C GLY A 316 0.38 22.04 12.69
N ALA A 317 -0.58 21.21 13.13
CA ALA A 317 -1.83 20.98 12.40
C ALA A 317 -2.70 22.25 12.24
N ARG A 318 -2.64 23.19 13.21
CA ARG A 318 -3.38 24.46 13.12
C ARG A 318 -2.86 25.32 11.97
N GLU A 319 -1.54 25.31 11.79
CA GLU A 319 -0.85 25.98 10.70
C GLU A 319 -1.16 25.29 9.38
N ALA A 320 -1.03 23.96 9.27
CA ALA A 320 -1.37 23.21 8.06
C ALA A 320 -2.81 23.48 7.59
N LEU A 321 -3.76 23.67 8.51
CA LEU A 321 -5.16 23.92 8.18
C LEU A 321 -5.49 25.41 8.04
N HIS A 322 -4.49 26.30 8.09
CA HIS A 322 -4.64 27.76 8.08
C HIS A 322 -5.69 28.26 9.10
N ARG A 323 -5.85 27.56 10.23
CA ARG A 323 -6.91 27.81 11.24
C ARG A 323 -8.35 27.76 10.70
N LYS A 324 -8.57 27.24 9.49
CA LYS A 324 -9.90 27.18 8.84
C LYS A 324 -10.73 25.99 9.29
N VAL A 325 -10.10 24.98 9.90
CA VAL A 325 -10.78 23.80 10.41
C VAL A 325 -10.50 23.67 11.90
N CYS A 326 -11.56 23.80 12.70
CA CYS A 326 -11.52 23.48 14.12
C CYS A 326 -11.70 21.96 14.24
N LEU A 327 -10.62 21.19 14.16
CA LEU A 327 -10.71 19.77 14.50
C LEU A 327 -10.96 19.67 15.99
N MET A 328 -12.18 19.25 16.35
CA MET A 328 -12.64 19.10 17.73
C MET A 328 -11.71 18.19 18.55
N SER A 329 -10.97 18.78 19.48
CA SER A 329 -10.66 18.21 20.81
C SER A 329 -10.01 19.29 21.70
N PRO A 330 -10.46 19.50 22.95
CA PRO A 330 -9.87 20.47 23.88
C PRO A 330 -8.50 20.06 24.45
N TYR A 331 -7.89 18.96 23.98
CA TYR A 331 -6.61 18.44 24.47
C TYR A 331 -5.44 18.61 23.48
N LEU A 332 -5.49 19.63 22.61
CA LEU A 332 -4.51 19.91 21.55
C LEU A 332 -3.54 21.05 21.93
N TYR A 333 -2.92 20.96 23.12
CA TYR A 333 -1.77 21.79 23.51
C TYR A 333 -0.52 20.93 23.66
#